data_AF-A0A497JIK5-F1
#
_entry.id   AF-A0A497JIK5-F1
#
_cell.length_a   1.000
_cell.length_b   1.000
_cell.length_c   1.000
_cell.angle_alpha   90.00
_cell.angle_beta   90.00
_cell.angle_gamma   90.00
#
_symmetry.space_group_name_H-M   'P 1'
#
loop_
_entity.id
_entity.type
_entity.pdbx_description
1 polymer ?
#
loop_
_entity_poly.entity_id
_entity_poly.type
_entity_poly.pdbx_seq_one_letter_code
_entity_poly.pdbx_strand_id
1 'polypeptide(L)'
;MCVELNGLLGKVKRIYRRLRERRKAKAALIPAWKSSFGELPPISFEALLKIYLRDPAARAAVDFLADQTVGVGFYTTARLSKAKQLIDEFNESVNLDGLLLRTAREIIAFGNCFWEKIEPEKIEFLQILPITSMEKIQRDEYGVVRGYKQTLRYGGNTLPPNRIIHFRWNPLDGEAFGTGILRTLAETMPLDNGEQRPSLAVIKATVEKCMV
;
A
#
# COMPACT_ATOMS: atom_id res chain seq x y z
N MET A 1 4.85 -23.65 -35.13
CA MET A 1 3.50 -23.96 -34.59
C MET A 1 3.44 -24.03 -33.05
N CYS A 2 4.53 -24.30 -32.31
CA CYS A 2 4.51 -24.36 -30.84
C CYS A 2 4.59 -23.02 -30.09
N VAL A 3 4.87 -21.89 -30.76
CA VAL A 3 5.06 -20.58 -30.11
C VAL A 3 3.73 -19.86 -29.87
N GLU A 4 2.75 -20.02 -30.77
CA GLU A 4 1.44 -19.36 -30.65
C GLU A 4 0.54 -19.97 -29.56
N LEU A 5 0.63 -21.28 -29.35
CA LEU A 5 -0.10 -22.02 -28.30
C LEU A 5 0.27 -21.53 -26.88
N ASN A 6 1.54 -21.20 -26.64
CA ASN A 6 2.00 -20.68 -25.34
C ASN A 6 1.51 -19.24 -25.08
N GLY A 7 1.42 -18.40 -26.12
CA GLY A 7 0.83 -17.06 -26.03
C GLY A 7 -0.67 -17.10 -25.71
N LEU A 8 -1.39 -18.06 -26.31
CA LEU A 8 -2.82 -18.28 -26.06
C LEU A 8 -3.06 -18.77 -24.62
N LEU A 9 -2.27 -19.74 -24.15
CA LEU A 9 -2.33 -20.25 -22.77
C LEU A 9 -2.04 -19.16 -21.73
N GLY A 10 -1.09 -18.26 -22.01
CA GLY A 10 -0.79 -17.10 -21.17
C GLY A 10 -1.94 -16.10 -21.08
N LYS A 11 -2.64 -15.85 -22.20
CA LYS A 11 -3.85 -15.01 -22.22
C LYS A 11 -5.01 -15.67 -21.47
N VAL A 12 -5.23 -16.97 -21.65
CA VAL A 12 -6.27 -17.74 -20.96
C VAL A 12 -6.02 -17.79 -19.45
N LYS A 13 -4.78 -18.01 -18.99
CA LYS A 13 -4.43 -17.93 -17.56
C LYS A 13 -4.67 -16.53 -16.99
N ARG A 14 -4.37 -15.47 -17.75
CA ARG A 14 -4.67 -14.07 -17.36
C ARG A 14 -6.17 -13.84 -17.18
N ILE A 15 -6.98 -14.36 -18.11
CA ILE A 15 -8.45 -14.27 -18.06
C ILE A 15 -9.00 -15.09 -16.88
N TYR A 16 -8.51 -16.31 -16.66
CA TYR A 16 -8.94 -17.15 -15.55
C TYR A 16 -8.59 -16.55 -14.18
N ARG A 17 -7.40 -15.93 -14.06
CA ARG A 17 -7.01 -15.18 -12.86
C ARG A 17 -7.93 -13.99 -12.64
N ARG A 18 -8.25 -13.21 -13.68
CA ARG A 18 -9.23 -12.10 -13.61
C ARG A 18 -10.62 -12.58 -13.20
N LEU A 19 -11.07 -13.73 -13.70
CA LEU A 19 -12.36 -14.33 -13.33
C LEU A 19 -12.37 -14.86 -11.88
N ARG A 20 -11.26 -15.44 -11.42
CA ARG A 20 -11.10 -15.89 -10.03
C ARG A 20 -11.05 -14.71 -9.05
N GLU A 21 -10.37 -13.63 -9.42
CA GLU A 21 -10.37 -12.38 -8.66
C GLU A 21 -11.76 -11.74 -8.62
N ARG A 22 -12.50 -11.71 -9.75
CA ARG A 22 -13.92 -11.30 -9.79
C ARG A 22 -14.81 -12.15 -8.88
N ARG A 23 -14.52 -13.46 -8.72
CA ARG A 23 -15.27 -14.32 -7.79
C ARG A 23 -14.91 -14.06 -6.31
N LYS A 24 -13.66 -13.72 -5.99
CA LYS A 24 -13.27 -13.29 -4.63
C LYS A 24 -13.82 -11.89 -4.28
N ALA A 25 -13.97 -11.04 -5.28
CA ALA A 25 -14.51 -9.69 -5.21
C ALA A 25 -16.02 -9.64 -4.91
N LYS A 26 -16.78 -10.71 -5.18
CA LYS A 26 -18.23 -10.78 -4.88
C LYS A 26 -18.61 -10.62 -3.39
N ALA A 27 -17.65 -10.60 -2.47
CA ALA A 27 -17.90 -10.47 -1.04
C ALA A 27 -17.77 -9.04 -0.50
N ALA A 28 -17.22 -8.08 -1.26
CA ALA A 28 -17.08 -6.70 -0.81
C ALA A 28 -18.22 -5.85 -1.37
N LEU A 29 -19.17 -5.47 -0.50
CA LEU A 29 -20.23 -4.52 -0.84
C LEU A 29 -19.68 -3.10 -0.66
N ILE A 30 -19.36 -2.42 -1.75
CA ILE A 30 -18.94 -1.01 -1.70
C ILE A 30 -20.18 -0.13 -1.91
N PRO A 31 -20.44 0.88 -1.05
CA PRO A 31 -21.48 1.87 -1.29
C PRO A 31 -21.34 2.51 -2.68
N ALA A 32 -22.43 2.60 -3.44
CA ALA A 32 -22.41 3.00 -4.85
C ALA A 32 -21.69 4.34 -5.13
N TRP A 33 -21.77 5.30 -4.20
CA TRP A 33 -21.09 6.59 -4.34
C TRP A 33 -19.55 6.48 -4.26
N LYS A 34 -19.02 5.57 -3.44
CA LYS A 34 -17.57 5.28 -3.34
C LYS A 34 -17.04 4.67 -4.64
N SER A 35 -17.86 3.88 -5.35
CA SER A 35 -17.49 3.33 -6.66
C SER A 35 -17.36 4.40 -7.74
N SER A 36 -18.16 5.48 -7.68
CA SER A 36 -18.15 6.54 -8.70
C SER A 36 -17.08 7.61 -8.44
N PHE A 37 -16.87 8.01 -7.18
CA PHE A 37 -15.92 9.08 -6.84
C PHE A 37 -14.52 8.59 -6.48
N GLY A 38 -14.38 7.29 -6.15
CA GLY A 38 -13.18 6.72 -5.57
C GLY A 38 -13.14 6.90 -4.05
N GLU A 39 -12.37 6.05 -3.39
CA GLU A 39 -12.25 6.02 -1.94
C GLU A 39 -11.00 6.77 -1.50
N LEU A 40 -11.18 7.67 -0.53
CA LEU A 40 -10.12 8.42 0.14
C LEU A 40 -9.58 7.61 1.34
N PRO A 41 -8.31 7.82 1.73
CA PRO A 41 -7.81 7.26 2.97
C PRO A 41 -8.55 7.91 4.15
N PRO A 42 -8.93 7.15 5.20
CA PRO A 42 -9.67 7.69 6.35
C PRO A 42 -8.95 8.84 7.07
N ILE A 43 -7.62 8.74 7.14
CA ILE A 43 -6.72 9.82 7.57
C ILE A 43 -5.75 10.08 6.43
N SER A 44 -5.51 11.35 6.10
CA SER A 44 -4.58 11.70 5.02
C SER A 44 -3.16 11.23 5.31
N PHE A 45 -2.45 10.79 4.27
CA PHE A 45 -1.06 10.35 4.42
C PHE A 45 -0.14 11.49 4.89
N GLU A 46 -0.46 12.74 4.57
CA GLU A 46 0.26 13.92 5.08
C GLU A 46 0.14 14.04 6.60
N ALA A 47 -1.04 13.76 7.18
CA ALA A 47 -1.23 13.81 8.62
C ALA A 47 -0.43 12.71 9.31
N LEU A 48 -0.46 11.48 8.78
CA LEU A 48 0.32 10.37 9.32
C LEU A 48 1.83 10.62 9.19
N LEU A 49 2.28 11.15 8.06
CA LEU A 49 3.68 11.50 7.83
C LEU A 49 4.15 12.60 8.81
N LYS A 50 3.30 13.57 9.15
CA LYS A 50 3.61 14.58 10.16
C LYS A 50 3.84 13.94 11.54
N ILE A 51 3.01 12.97 11.94
CA ILE A 51 3.21 12.23 13.21
C ILE A 51 4.56 11.51 13.16
N TYR A 52 4.81 10.74 12.10
CA TYR A 52 6.07 10.03 11.92
C TYR A 52 7.32 10.94 12.00
N LEU A 53 7.25 12.15 11.43
CA LEU A 53 8.38 13.07 11.42
C LEU A 53 8.57 13.83 12.74
N ARG A 54 7.50 14.05 13.51
CA ARG A 54 7.50 14.97 14.66
C ARG A 54 7.40 14.29 16.01
N ASP A 55 6.96 13.04 16.06
CA ASP A 55 6.90 12.25 17.30
C ASP A 55 8.03 11.21 17.32
N PRO A 56 9.09 11.43 18.13
CA PRO A 56 10.22 10.50 18.21
C PRO A 56 9.84 9.10 18.68
N ALA A 57 8.85 8.97 19.58
CA ALA A 57 8.42 7.67 20.10
C ALA A 57 7.65 6.89 19.03
N ALA A 58 6.76 7.57 18.30
CA ALA A 58 6.03 6.94 17.19
C ALA A 58 6.99 6.48 16.08
N ARG A 59 7.97 7.33 15.73
CA ARG A 59 9.01 6.99 14.75
C ARG A 59 9.83 5.79 15.18
N ALA A 60 10.35 5.82 16.42
CA ALA A 60 11.17 4.73 16.95
C ALA A 60 10.41 3.40 16.96
N ALA A 61 9.11 3.40 17.31
CA ALA A 61 8.29 2.21 17.28
C ALA A 61 8.11 1.65 15.86
N VAL A 62 7.86 2.52 14.86
CA VAL A 62 7.77 2.11 13.45
C VAL A 62 9.09 1.52 12.97
N ASP A 63 10.20 2.25 13.18
CA ASP A 63 11.53 1.86 12.70
C ASP A 63 11.94 0.52 13.33
N PHE A 64 11.76 0.36 14.64
CA PHE A 64 12.04 -0.88 15.35
C PHE A 64 11.25 -2.07 14.77
N LEU A 65 9.93 -1.93 14.61
CA LEU A 65 9.10 -3.01 14.07
C LEU A 65 9.46 -3.36 12.63
N ALA A 66 9.82 -2.37 11.81
CA ALA A 66 10.25 -2.62 10.44
C ALA A 66 11.57 -3.39 10.39
N ASP A 67 12.54 -2.99 11.20
CA ASP A 67 13.84 -3.66 11.31
C ASP A 67 13.67 -5.10 11.82
N GLN A 68 12.78 -5.35 12.78
CA GLN A 68 12.46 -6.71 13.22
C GLN A 68 11.80 -7.57 12.13
N THR A 69 11.04 -6.94 11.22
CA THR A 69 10.28 -7.68 10.20
C THR A 69 11.16 -8.12 9.02
N VAL A 70 12.06 -7.24 8.55
CA VAL A 70 12.82 -7.49 7.31
C VAL A 70 14.32 -7.27 7.46
N GLY A 71 14.82 -6.93 8.65
CA GLY A 71 16.24 -6.64 8.88
C GLY A 71 17.15 -7.87 8.69
N VAL A 72 16.61 -9.08 8.79
CA VAL A 72 17.35 -10.33 8.49
C VAL A 72 17.50 -10.61 6.99
N GLY A 73 16.87 -9.80 6.14
CA GLY A 73 16.83 -10.00 4.69
C GLY A 73 15.89 -11.12 4.25
N PHE A 74 16.01 -11.53 3.00
CA PHE A 74 15.28 -12.66 2.44
C PHE A 74 16.20 -13.52 1.57
N TYR A 75 15.73 -14.72 1.22
CA TYR A 75 16.41 -15.58 0.25
C TYR A 75 15.38 -16.15 -0.72
N THR A 76 15.84 -16.47 -1.93
CA THR A 76 15.00 -17.06 -2.97
C THR A 76 15.23 -18.57 -3.05
N THR A 77 14.15 -19.30 -3.30
CA THR A 77 14.19 -20.74 -3.58
C THR A 77 13.61 -21.01 -4.95
N ALA A 78 14.29 -21.80 -5.78
CA ALA A 78 13.75 -22.24 -7.06
C ALA A 78 14.11 -23.70 -7.35
N ARG A 79 13.25 -24.39 -8.09
CA ARG A 79 13.50 -25.76 -8.58
C ARG A 79 14.52 -25.80 -9.72
N LEU A 80 14.60 -24.70 -10.48
CA LEU A 80 15.49 -24.57 -11.63
C LEU A 80 16.60 -23.56 -11.28
N SER A 81 17.86 -24.00 -11.35
CA SER A 81 19.02 -23.16 -11.03
C SER A 81 19.07 -21.89 -11.87
N LYS A 82 18.83 -21.98 -13.18
CA LYS A 82 18.79 -20.83 -14.09
C LYS A 82 17.72 -19.80 -13.70
N ALA A 83 16.57 -20.26 -13.21
CA ALA A 83 15.51 -19.35 -12.76
C ALA A 83 15.88 -18.65 -11.45
N LYS A 84 16.55 -19.37 -10.53
CA LYS A 84 17.08 -18.77 -9.29
C LYS A 84 18.08 -17.67 -9.62
N GLN A 85 19.07 -17.98 -10.46
CA GLN A 85 20.11 -17.02 -10.84
C GLN A 85 19.52 -15.74 -11.46
N LEU A 86 18.58 -15.88 -12.40
CA LEU A 86 17.92 -14.73 -13.03
C LEU A 86 17.18 -13.83 -12.02
N ILE A 87 16.52 -14.44 -11.03
CA ILE A 87 15.78 -13.68 -10.00
C ILE A 87 16.75 -13.03 -9.02
N ASP A 88 17.83 -13.71 -8.64
CA ASP A 88 18.84 -13.16 -7.73
C ASP A 88 19.55 -11.96 -8.37
N GLU A 89 19.96 -12.08 -9.64
CA GLU A 89 20.54 -10.97 -10.42
C GLU A 89 19.57 -9.78 -10.53
N PHE A 90 18.29 -10.05 -10.78
CA PHE A 90 17.26 -9.00 -10.79
C PHE A 90 17.13 -8.32 -9.43
N ASN A 91 17.03 -9.09 -8.35
CA ASN A 91 16.88 -8.57 -6.99
C ASN A 91 18.05 -7.66 -6.58
N GLU A 92 19.27 -8.07 -6.92
CA GLU A 92 20.48 -7.26 -6.70
C GLU A 92 20.41 -5.96 -7.51
N SER A 93 20.05 -6.03 -8.80
CA SER A 93 20.00 -4.85 -9.68
C SER A 93 19.01 -3.77 -9.22
N VAL A 94 17.88 -4.18 -8.62
CA VAL A 94 16.85 -3.24 -8.14
C VAL A 94 17.00 -2.89 -6.65
N ASN A 95 18.02 -3.43 -5.97
CA ASN A 95 18.20 -3.33 -4.52
C ASN A 95 16.93 -3.73 -3.75
N LEU A 96 16.44 -4.94 -3.99
CA LEU A 96 15.15 -5.38 -3.45
C LEU A 96 15.12 -5.35 -1.91
N ASP A 97 16.22 -5.66 -1.23
CA ASP A 97 16.31 -5.57 0.24
C ASP A 97 16.02 -4.14 0.74
N GLY A 98 16.63 -3.13 0.10
CA GLY A 98 16.37 -1.72 0.42
C GLY A 98 14.92 -1.32 0.17
N LEU A 99 14.32 -1.81 -0.92
CA LEU A 99 12.89 -1.59 -1.21
C LEU A 99 12.00 -2.24 -0.15
N LEU A 100 12.29 -3.48 0.25
CA LEU A 100 11.52 -4.19 1.27
C LEU A 100 11.64 -3.52 2.64
N LEU A 101 12.83 -3.04 3.03
CA LEU A 101 13.02 -2.30 4.28
C LEU A 101 12.19 -1.01 4.32
N ARG A 102 12.20 -0.23 3.25
CA ARG A 102 11.36 0.96 3.15
C ARG A 102 9.87 0.61 3.15
N THR A 103 9.51 -0.48 2.50
CA THR A 103 8.13 -0.96 2.41
C THR A 103 7.59 -1.41 3.76
N ALA A 104 8.39 -2.14 4.54
CA ALA A 104 8.02 -2.51 5.91
C ALA A 104 7.72 -1.27 6.76
N ARG A 105 8.57 -0.24 6.68
CA ARG A 105 8.33 1.05 7.37
C ARG A 105 7.04 1.72 6.92
N GLU A 106 6.79 1.85 5.62
CA GLU A 106 5.56 2.48 5.11
C GLU A 106 4.30 1.66 5.44
N ILE A 107 4.36 0.33 5.37
CA ILE A 107 3.25 -0.56 5.76
C ILE A 107 2.95 -0.45 7.26
N ILE A 108 3.96 -0.53 8.12
CA ILE A 108 3.76 -0.46 9.57
C ILE A 108 3.23 0.93 9.96
N ALA A 109 3.81 2.00 9.42
CA ALA A 109 3.38 3.36 9.71
C ALA A 109 1.98 3.68 9.19
N PHE A 110 1.76 3.44 7.89
CA PHE A 110 0.63 3.98 7.13
C PHE A 110 -0.37 2.92 6.67
N GLY A 111 -0.06 1.64 6.84
CA GLY A 111 -0.86 0.51 6.35
C GLY A 111 -0.72 0.28 4.85
N ASN A 112 0.04 1.12 4.17
CA ASN A 112 0.03 1.24 2.73
C ASN A 112 1.46 1.51 2.23
N CYS A 113 1.84 0.84 1.15
CA CYS A 113 2.99 1.19 0.34
C CYS A 113 2.64 0.92 -1.14
N PHE A 114 3.10 1.79 -2.03
CA PHE A 114 2.79 1.71 -3.46
C PHE A 114 4.07 1.62 -4.26
N TRP A 115 4.28 0.49 -4.94
CA TRP A 115 5.36 0.37 -5.90
C TRP A 115 4.82 0.53 -7.31
N GLU A 116 5.57 1.21 -8.15
CA GLU A 116 5.36 1.22 -9.58
C GLU A 116 6.31 0.24 -10.26
N LYS A 117 5.73 -0.58 -11.15
CA LYS A 117 6.47 -1.41 -12.10
C LYS A 117 6.73 -0.58 -13.36
N ILE A 118 7.99 -0.28 -13.60
CA ILE A 118 8.42 0.27 -14.88
C ILE A 118 8.45 -0.88 -15.88
N GLU A 119 7.73 -0.72 -16.99
CA GLU A 119 7.41 -1.78 -17.96
C GLU A 119 6.65 -2.98 -17.33
N PRO A 120 5.32 -2.88 -17.10
CA PRO A 120 4.58 -3.88 -16.32
C PRO A 120 4.45 -5.27 -16.97
N GLU A 121 4.67 -5.41 -18.28
CA GLU A 121 4.68 -6.71 -18.99
C GLU A 121 6.05 -7.40 -18.89
N LYS A 122 7.14 -6.61 -18.76
CA LYS A 122 8.51 -7.08 -18.59
C LYS A 122 9.19 -6.14 -17.60
N ILE A 123 9.11 -6.49 -16.31
CA ILE A 123 9.55 -5.60 -15.24
C ILE A 123 11.05 -5.35 -15.38
N GLU A 124 11.41 -4.11 -15.69
CA GLU A 124 12.81 -3.67 -15.79
C GLU A 124 13.25 -2.96 -14.51
N PHE A 125 12.32 -2.29 -13.84
CA PHE A 125 12.60 -1.56 -12.61
C PHE A 125 11.39 -1.52 -11.66
N LEU A 126 11.67 -1.34 -10.37
CA LEU A 126 10.69 -1.18 -9.30
C LEU A 126 10.99 0.09 -8.53
N GLN A 127 9.98 0.93 -8.35
CA GLN A 127 10.12 2.18 -7.60
C GLN A 127 9.01 2.35 -6.58
N ILE A 128 9.37 2.69 -5.35
CA ILE A 128 8.40 3.08 -4.31
C ILE A 128 7.96 4.52 -4.57
N LEU A 129 6.67 4.68 -4.83
CA LEU A 129 6.04 5.99 -4.97
C LEU A 129 5.93 6.65 -3.59
N PRO A 130 6.10 7.99 -3.48
CA PRO A 130 5.86 8.69 -2.23
C PRO A 130 4.45 8.40 -1.71
N ILE A 131 4.30 8.10 -0.42
CA ILE A 131 2.98 7.73 0.13
C ILE A 131 1.94 8.84 -0.05
N THR A 132 2.36 10.11 0.05
CA THR A 132 1.55 11.32 -0.19
C THR A 132 1.24 11.57 -1.67
N SER A 133 1.74 10.74 -2.58
CA SER A 133 1.39 10.84 -3.99
C SER A 133 0.02 10.23 -4.29
N MET A 134 -0.51 9.36 -3.43
CA MET A 134 -1.80 8.73 -3.64
C MET A 134 -2.93 9.53 -3.01
N GLU A 135 -3.91 9.90 -3.84
CA GLU A 135 -5.10 10.63 -3.41
C GLU A 135 -6.23 9.66 -3.07
N LYS A 136 -6.60 8.79 -4.01
CA LYS A 136 -7.73 7.88 -3.89
C LYS A 136 -7.57 6.62 -4.72
N ILE A 137 -8.26 5.57 -4.31
CA ILE A 137 -8.34 4.29 -5.04
C ILE A 137 -9.72 4.17 -5.64
N GLN A 138 -9.79 3.93 -6.94
CA GLN A 138 -11.05 3.65 -7.63
C GLN A 138 -11.28 2.15 -7.63
N ARG A 139 -12.37 1.71 -6.99
CA ARG A 139 -12.82 0.32 -7.01
C ARG A 139 -14.21 0.25 -7.63
N ASP A 140 -14.52 -0.85 -8.29
CA ASP A 140 -15.90 -1.12 -8.72
C ASP A 140 -16.77 -1.61 -7.56
N GLU A 141 -18.05 -1.83 -7.83
CA GLU A 141 -19.04 -2.36 -6.86
C GLU A 141 -18.64 -3.70 -6.21
N TYR A 142 -17.70 -4.44 -6.82
CA TYR A 142 -17.17 -5.69 -6.29
C TYR A 142 -15.83 -5.49 -5.54
N GLY A 143 -15.35 -4.26 -5.39
CA GLY A 143 -14.05 -3.99 -4.78
C GLY A 143 -12.85 -4.31 -5.65
N VAL A 144 -13.02 -4.51 -6.96
CA VAL A 144 -11.91 -4.64 -7.89
C VAL A 144 -11.32 -3.27 -8.19
N VAL A 145 -10.03 -3.09 -7.95
CA VAL A 145 -9.32 -1.85 -8.23
C VAL A 145 -9.29 -1.57 -9.74
N ARG A 146 -9.76 -0.39 -10.12
CA ARG A 146 -9.82 0.14 -11.48
C ARG A 146 -8.75 1.19 -11.75
N GLY A 147 -8.26 1.87 -10.73
CA GLY A 147 -7.15 2.82 -10.86
C GLY A 147 -6.70 3.42 -9.53
N TYR A 148 -5.50 3.99 -9.54
CA TYR A 148 -4.92 4.73 -8.43
C TYR A 148 -4.77 6.19 -8.86
N LYS A 149 -5.53 7.09 -8.24
CA LYS A 149 -5.45 8.52 -8.55
C LYS A 149 -4.32 9.15 -7.75
N GLN A 150 -3.41 9.80 -8.45
CA GLN A 150 -2.37 10.61 -7.81
C GLN A 150 -2.91 11.98 -7.41
N THR A 151 -2.34 12.56 -6.36
CA THR A 151 -2.63 13.93 -5.96
C THR A 151 -2.13 14.92 -7.02
N LEU A 152 -2.71 16.13 -7.04
CA LEU A 152 -2.34 17.18 -8.00
C LEU A 152 -0.84 17.54 -7.94
N ARG A 153 -0.22 17.46 -6.75
CA ARG A 153 1.22 17.69 -6.56
C ARG A 153 2.10 16.77 -7.41
N TYR A 154 1.61 15.57 -7.71
CA TYR A 154 2.31 14.56 -8.51
C TYR A 154 1.68 14.38 -9.90
N GLY A 155 1.02 15.43 -10.41
CA GLY A 155 0.47 15.48 -11.77
C GLY A 155 -0.99 15.04 -11.89
N GLY A 156 -1.62 14.55 -10.81
CA GLY A 156 -3.06 14.26 -10.82
C GLY A 156 -3.47 13.10 -11.75
N ASN A 157 -2.53 12.28 -12.22
CA ASN A 157 -2.84 11.21 -13.17
C ASN A 157 -3.51 10.02 -12.48
N THR A 158 -4.26 9.22 -13.24
CA THR A 158 -4.76 7.93 -12.78
C THR A 158 -3.85 6.83 -13.29
N LEU A 159 -3.14 6.16 -12.39
CA LEU A 159 -2.26 5.04 -12.71
C LEU A 159 -3.08 3.75 -12.88
N PRO A 160 -2.82 2.96 -13.93
CA PRO A 160 -3.55 1.73 -14.18
C PRO A 160 -3.14 0.65 -13.16
N PRO A 161 -4.08 -0.22 -12.72
CA PRO A 161 -3.82 -1.20 -11.67
C PRO A 161 -2.71 -2.20 -11.99
N ASN A 162 -2.48 -2.49 -13.27
CA ASN A 162 -1.42 -3.41 -13.70
C ASN A 162 -0.01 -2.83 -13.51
N ARG A 163 0.16 -1.53 -13.32
CA ARG A 163 1.46 -0.89 -13.04
C ARG A 163 1.78 -0.85 -11.55
N ILE A 164 0.78 -0.94 -10.68
CA ILE A 164 0.96 -0.71 -9.25
C ILE A 164 0.95 -2.02 -8.47
N ILE A 165 1.92 -2.16 -7.56
CA ILE A 165 1.86 -3.13 -6.46
C ILE A 165 1.46 -2.33 -5.22
N HIS A 166 0.23 -2.56 -4.75
CA HIS A 166 -0.28 -1.94 -3.54
C HIS A 166 -0.17 -2.93 -2.39
N PHE A 167 0.74 -2.64 -1.46
CA PHE A 167 0.83 -3.35 -0.20
C PHE A 167 -0.24 -2.79 0.74
N ARG A 168 -1.37 -3.48 0.84
CA ARG A 168 -2.52 -3.10 1.66
C ARG A 168 -2.58 -3.97 2.91
N TRP A 169 -2.11 -3.45 4.04
CA TRP A 169 -2.03 -4.19 5.31
C TRP A 169 -3.18 -3.85 6.25
N ASN A 170 -3.76 -4.85 6.90
CA ASN A 170 -4.84 -4.68 7.88
C ASN A 170 -5.98 -3.73 7.43
N PRO A 171 -6.59 -3.91 6.23
CA PRO A 171 -7.73 -3.09 5.84
C PRO A 171 -8.90 -3.34 6.80
N LEU A 172 -9.41 -2.28 7.41
CA LEU A 172 -10.58 -2.35 8.28
C LEU A 172 -11.85 -2.27 7.43
N ASP A 173 -12.85 -3.07 7.76
CA ASP A 173 -14.18 -3.05 7.10
C ASP A 173 -14.12 -3.03 5.54
N GLY A 174 -13.18 -3.78 4.96
CA GLY A 174 -13.04 -3.87 3.50
C GLY A 174 -12.54 -2.59 2.80
N GLU A 175 -11.98 -1.63 3.55
CA GLU A 175 -11.42 -0.39 3.03
C GLU A 175 -10.42 -0.60 1.87
N ALA A 176 -10.31 0.45 1.05
CA ALA A 176 -9.43 0.44 -0.11
C ALA A 176 -7.97 0.52 0.31
N PHE A 177 -7.73 1.16 1.44
CA PHE A 177 -6.44 1.34 2.06
C PHE A 177 -6.26 0.38 3.22
N GLY A 178 -5.01 0.11 3.56
CA GLY A 178 -4.65 -0.55 4.78
C GLY A 178 -4.61 0.40 5.98
N THR A 179 -4.44 -0.18 7.17
CA THR A 179 -4.34 0.55 8.44
C THR A 179 -3.00 0.26 9.11
N GLY A 180 -2.16 1.29 9.17
CA GLY A 180 -0.92 1.26 9.93
C GLY A 180 -1.12 1.73 11.36
N ILE A 181 -0.09 1.54 12.20
CA ILE A 181 -0.15 1.87 13.63
C ILE A 181 -0.28 3.37 13.91
N LEU A 182 0.08 4.24 12.96
CA LEU A 182 -0.06 5.68 13.16
C LEU A 182 -1.49 6.16 12.98
N ARG A 183 -2.37 5.40 12.31
CA ARG A 183 -3.79 5.77 12.15
C ARG A 183 -4.46 5.89 13.52
N THR A 184 -4.21 4.95 14.42
CA THR A 184 -4.81 4.98 15.77
C THR A 184 -4.33 6.16 16.61
N LEU A 185 -3.14 6.71 16.33
CA LEU A 185 -2.65 7.93 16.97
C LEU A 185 -3.29 9.20 16.40
N ALA A 186 -3.79 9.12 15.16
CA ALA A 186 -4.34 10.24 14.41
C ALA A 186 -5.87 10.35 14.48
N GLU A 187 -6.59 9.25 14.73
CA GLU A 187 -8.05 9.27 14.81
C GLU A 187 -8.55 9.98 16.07
N THR A 188 -9.64 10.75 15.90
CA THR A 188 -10.46 11.24 17.01
C THR A 188 -11.42 10.15 17.44
N MET A 189 -11.94 10.25 18.67
CA MET A 189 -12.91 9.28 19.18
C MET A 189 -14.18 10.02 19.59
N PRO A 190 -15.34 9.72 18.96
CA PRO A 190 -16.62 10.28 19.39
C PRO A 190 -16.98 9.75 20.79
N LEU A 191 -17.59 10.60 21.60
CA LEU A 191 -18.08 10.28 22.95
C LEU A 191 -19.61 10.35 22.96
N ASP A 192 -20.23 9.61 23.89
CA ASP A 192 -21.71 9.47 23.96
C ASP A 192 -22.44 10.80 24.22
N ASN A 193 -21.75 11.78 24.81
CA ASN A 193 -22.27 13.12 25.09
C ASN A 193 -22.21 14.07 23.87
N GLY A 194 -21.83 13.58 22.69
CA GLY A 194 -21.67 14.37 21.47
C GLY A 194 -20.34 15.12 21.38
N GLU A 195 -19.49 15.04 22.40
CA GLU A 195 -18.12 15.55 22.35
C GLU A 195 -17.22 14.60 21.54
N GLN A 196 -16.07 15.11 21.12
CA GLN A 196 -15.03 14.29 20.51
C GLN A 196 -13.76 14.39 21.33
N ARG A 197 -13.23 13.23 21.73
CA ARG A 197 -11.87 13.15 22.22
C ARG A 197 -10.92 13.46 21.05
N PRO A 198 -10.00 14.44 21.20
CA PRO A 198 -8.96 14.69 20.22
C PRO A 198 -8.10 13.44 20.00
N SER A 199 -7.33 13.44 18.90
CA SER A 199 -6.40 12.36 18.63
C SER A 199 -5.28 12.31 19.66
N LEU A 200 -4.70 11.11 19.87
CA LEU A 200 -3.61 10.94 20.84
C LEU A 200 -2.40 11.82 20.50
N ALA A 201 -2.12 12.03 19.21
CA ALA A 201 -1.08 12.95 18.77
C ALA A 201 -1.33 14.40 19.23
N VAL A 202 -2.60 14.86 19.19
CA VAL A 202 -2.98 16.20 19.67
C VAL A 202 -2.90 16.26 21.19
N ILE A 203 -3.44 15.26 21.90
CA ILE A 203 -3.40 15.19 23.37
C ILE A 203 -1.96 15.27 23.87
N LYS A 204 -1.05 14.48 23.29
CA LYS A 204 0.38 14.48 23.64
C LYS A 204 1.00 15.86 23.43
N ALA A 205 0.79 16.47 22.25
CA ALA A 205 1.32 17.80 21.95
C ALA A 205 0.79 18.88 22.90
N THR A 206 -0.48 18.79 23.34
CA THR A 206 -1.07 19.70 24.32
C THR A 206 -0.40 19.57 25.69
N VAL A 207 -0.17 18.33 26.15
CA VAL A 207 0.51 18.08 27.44
C VAL A 207 1.94 18.60 27.40
N GLU A 208 2.70 18.29 26.33
CA GLU A 208 4.08 18.77 26.16
C GLU A 208 4.16 20.31 26.20
N LYS A 209 3.18 21.00 25.58
CA LYS A 209 3.10 22.46 25.62
C LYS A 209 2.86 23.01 27.03
N CYS A 210 2.11 22.32 27.88
CA CYS A 210 1.83 22.74 29.26
C CYS A 210 2.98 22.45 30.23
N MET A 211 3.94 21.60 29.85
CA MET A 211 5.10 21.25 30.66
C MET A 211 6.29 22.19 30.44
N VAL A 212 6.20 23.11 29.48
CA VAL A 212 7.19 24.16 29.16
C VAL A 212 6.70 25.50 29.70
#